data_AF-A0A7C3X6F8-F1
#
_entry.id   AF-A0A7C3X6F8-F1
#
_cell.length_a   1.000
_cell.length_b   1.000
_cell.length_c   1.000
_cell.angle_alpha   90.00
_cell.angle_beta   90.00
_cell.angle_gamma   90.00
#
_symmetry.space_group_name_H-M   'P 1'
#
loop_
_entity.id
_entity.type
_entity.pdbx_description
1 polymer ?
#
loop_
_entity_poly.entity_id
_entity_poly.type
_entity_poly.pdbx_seq_one_letter_code
_entity_poly.pdbx_strand_id
1 'polypeptide(L)'
;MASPAPTSQLRRSLQASLAILKADLASLSRSWVLRGWIVALVLSEFFLIATSIVGARGVRLPASGIVATSLAGFLLVWSTLIIVMSAGSVSLEADIISDSILSRACTRTQFIVAKLLARALMILGIYLLSASAVAYAAYRYALSDVTLSTLVSCIGIVALALLLLVALGVLFSVIFNNTIVSVVALLLLWYVASPIFAFFGADYLSPTSL
;
A
#
# COMPACT_ATOMS: atom_id res chain seq x y z
N MET A 1 -4.98 -45.47 12.33
CA MET A 1 -4.44 -44.17 11.84
C MET A 1 -4.90 -43.09 12.81
N ALA A 2 -4.02 -42.64 13.71
CA ALA A 2 -4.36 -41.60 14.67
C ALA A 2 -4.38 -40.24 13.96
N SER A 3 -5.48 -39.48 14.10
CA SER A 3 -5.53 -38.11 13.58
C SER A 3 -4.47 -37.26 14.30
N PRO A 4 -3.65 -36.48 13.60
CA PRO A 4 -2.66 -35.64 14.25
C PRO A 4 -3.36 -34.62 15.16
N ALA A 5 -2.81 -34.38 16.35
CA ALA A 5 -3.35 -33.46 17.33
C ALA A 5 -3.56 -32.05 16.70
N PRO A 6 -4.64 -31.33 17.05
CA PRO A 6 -5.04 -30.07 16.38
C PRO A 6 -3.95 -29.00 16.40
N THR A 7 -3.08 -28.99 17.41
CA THR A 7 -1.93 -28.08 17.53
C THR A 7 -0.85 -28.29 16.46
N SER A 8 -0.68 -29.52 15.97
CA SER A 8 0.32 -29.85 14.95
C SER A 8 -0.10 -29.43 13.54
N GLN A 9 -1.40 -29.48 13.24
CA GLN A 9 -1.97 -29.03 11.96
C GLN A 9 -1.94 -27.50 11.86
N LEU A 10 -2.31 -26.79 12.93
CA LEU A 10 -2.25 -25.33 12.97
C LEU A 10 -0.81 -24.84 12.75
N ARG A 11 0.18 -25.43 13.43
CA ARG A 11 1.59 -25.06 13.29
C ARG A 11 2.11 -25.29 11.88
N ARG A 12 1.76 -26.41 11.23
CA ARG A 12 2.13 -26.68 9.83
C ARG A 12 1.49 -25.68 8.87
N SER A 13 0.22 -25.34 9.09
CA SER A 13 -0.50 -24.36 8.25
C SER A 13 0.11 -22.96 8.34
N LEU A 14 0.49 -22.52 9.55
CA LEU A 14 1.17 -21.25 9.77
C LEU A 14 2.55 -21.23 9.11
N GLN A 15 3.31 -22.32 9.22
CA GLN A 15 4.61 -22.45 8.57
C GLN A 15 4.50 -22.36 7.04
N ALA A 16 3.47 -22.97 6.45
CA ALA A 16 3.23 -22.89 5.01
C ALA A 16 2.89 -21.45 4.57
N SER A 17 1.95 -20.78 5.23
CA SER A 17 1.60 -19.38 4.92
C SER A 17 2.80 -18.44 5.09
N LEU A 18 3.63 -18.65 6.11
CA LEU A 18 4.81 -17.83 6.39
C LEU A 18 5.92 -18.07 5.36
N ALA A 19 6.07 -19.31 4.86
CA ALA A 19 7.00 -19.60 3.77
C ALA A 19 6.60 -18.89 2.47
N ILE A 20 5.31 -18.93 2.11
CA ILE A 20 4.78 -18.21 0.94
C ILE A 20 4.96 -16.70 1.12
N LEU A 21 4.62 -16.18 2.31
CA LEU A 21 4.82 -14.76 2.64
C LEU A 21 6.28 -14.33 2.43
N LYS A 22 7.24 -15.08 2.96
CA LYS A 22 8.67 -14.78 2.81
C LYS A 22 9.14 -14.85 1.36
N ALA A 23 8.71 -15.86 0.62
CA ALA A 23 9.06 -16.02 -0.78
C ALA A 23 8.52 -14.84 -1.62
N ASP A 24 7.28 -14.44 -1.37
CA ASP A 24 6.65 -13.33 -2.08
C ASP A 24 7.28 -11.97 -1.71
N LEU A 25 7.62 -11.75 -0.43
CA LEU A 25 8.34 -10.56 0.02
C LEU A 25 9.76 -10.47 -0.58
N ALA A 26 10.46 -11.61 -0.66
CA ALA A 26 11.77 -11.70 -1.31
C ALA A 26 11.67 -11.43 -2.82
N SER A 27 10.62 -11.93 -3.48
CA SER A 27 10.33 -11.64 -4.88
C SER A 27 10.08 -10.14 -5.10
N LEU A 28 9.20 -9.54 -4.27
CA LEU A 28 8.90 -8.11 -4.31
C LEU A 28 10.14 -7.24 -4.13
N SER A 29 10.96 -7.52 -3.12
CA SER A 29 12.19 -6.74 -2.83
C SER A 29 13.23 -6.76 -3.96
N ARG A 30 13.17 -7.77 -4.83
CA ARG A 30 14.03 -7.89 -6.01
C ARG A 30 13.42 -7.26 -7.27
N SER A 31 12.15 -6.86 -7.22
CA SER A 31 11.45 -6.26 -8.35
C SER A 31 12.05 -4.91 -8.74
N TRP A 32 12.27 -4.74 -10.05
CA TRP A 32 12.68 -3.45 -10.62
C TRP A 32 11.63 -2.36 -10.43
N VAL A 33 10.35 -2.71 -10.47
CA VAL A 33 9.24 -1.77 -10.25
C VAL A 33 9.31 -1.18 -8.85
N LEU A 34 9.56 -2.02 -7.85
CA LEU A 34 9.70 -1.58 -6.46
C LEU A 34 10.92 -0.67 -6.26
N ARG A 35 12.06 -1.03 -6.85
CA ARG A 35 13.29 -0.24 -6.77
C ARG A 35 13.12 1.12 -7.45
N GLY A 36 12.53 1.13 -8.64
CA GLY A 36 12.18 2.36 -9.36
C GLY A 36 11.22 3.23 -8.55
N TRP A 37 10.22 2.62 -7.91
CA TRP A 37 9.30 3.31 -7.02
C TRP A 37 10.03 3.96 -5.84
N ILE A 38 10.89 3.22 -5.13
CA ILE A 38 11.66 3.75 -4.00
C ILE A 38 12.54 4.92 -4.44
N VAL A 39 13.24 4.82 -5.57
CA VAL A 39 14.08 5.90 -6.10
C VAL A 39 13.23 7.14 -6.42
N ALA A 40 12.12 6.96 -7.14
CA ALA A 40 11.23 8.06 -7.50
C ALA A 40 10.60 8.73 -6.26
N LEU A 41 10.27 7.94 -5.25
CA LEU A 41 9.71 8.40 -3.98
C LEU A 41 10.73 9.18 -3.16
N VAL A 42 11.95 8.67 -3.02
CA VAL A 42 13.03 9.40 -2.33
C VAL A 42 13.31 10.71 -3.05
N LEU A 43 13.33 10.70 -4.39
CA LEU A 43 13.54 11.89 -5.18
C LEU A 43 12.40 12.91 -4.98
N SER A 44 11.14 12.48 -5.02
CA SER A 44 9.99 13.37 -4.83
C SER A 44 9.98 14.00 -3.44
N GLU A 45 10.22 13.21 -2.39
CA GLU A 45 10.27 13.72 -1.02
C GLU A 45 11.47 14.65 -0.80
N PHE A 46 12.62 14.33 -1.40
CA PHE A 46 13.78 15.21 -1.38
C PHE A 46 13.47 16.57 -2.00
N PHE A 47 12.85 16.61 -3.18
CA PHE A 47 12.47 17.87 -3.83
C PHE A 47 11.41 18.65 -3.05
N LEU A 48 10.43 17.96 -2.46
CA LEU A 48 9.41 18.57 -1.61
C LEU A 48 10.05 19.26 -0.40
N ILE A 49 10.93 18.54 0.31
CA ILE A 49 11.63 19.09 1.48
C ILE A 49 12.60 20.21 1.06
N ALA A 50 13.41 20.00 0.03
CA ALA A 50 14.38 20.99 -0.45
C ALA A 50 13.70 22.29 -0.86
N THR A 51 12.58 22.23 -1.60
CA THR A 51 11.83 23.45 -1.98
C THR A 51 11.14 24.12 -0.79
N SER A 52 10.72 23.36 0.22
CA SER A 52 10.13 23.93 1.45
C SER A 52 11.15 24.65 2.34
N ILE A 53 12.41 24.20 2.35
CA ILE A 53 13.50 24.77 3.18
C ILE A 53 14.27 25.87 2.43
N VAL A 54 14.57 25.65 1.15
CA VAL A 54 15.44 26.52 0.31
C VAL A 54 14.62 27.48 -0.57
N GLY A 55 13.29 27.35 -0.59
CA GLY A 55 12.37 28.07 -1.48
C GLY A 55 12.66 29.58 -1.63
N ALA A 56 12.56 30.05 -2.87
CA ALA A 56 13.04 31.32 -3.42
C ALA A 56 12.51 32.64 -2.79
N ARG A 57 11.81 32.61 -1.65
CA ARG A 57 11.19 33.80 -1.03
C ARG A 57 11.40 33.94 0.48
N GLY A 58 12.16 33.05 1.13
CA GLY A 58 12.38 33.12 2.59
C GLY A 58 11.12 32.91 3.43
N VAL A 59 9.99 32.55 2.81
CA VAL A 59 8.73 32.22 3.47
C VAL A 59 8.79 30.75 3.87
N ARG A 60 8.91 30.49 5.17
CA ARG A 60 8.82 29.12 5.71
C ARG A 60 7.39 28.64 5.55
N LEU A 61 7.20 27.47 4.97
CA LEU A 61 5.89 26.84 4.86
C LEU A 61 5.48 26.23 6.22
N PRO A 62 4.17 26.15 6.52
CA PRO A 62 3.67 25.40 7.67
C PRO A 62 4.01 23.91 7.53
N ALA A 63 4.37 23.26 8.66
CA ALA A 63 4.68 21.84 8.69
C ALA A 63 3.48 20.99 8.24
N SER A 64 2.25 21.42 8.57
CA SER A 64 1.01 20.78 8.12
C SER A 64 0.94 20.66 6.59
N GLY A 65 1.27 21.73 5.86
CA GLY A 65 1.21 21.75 4.40
C GLY A 65 2.21 20.81 3.75
N ILE A 66 3.41 20.69 4.30
CA ILE A 66 4.47 19.79 3.80
C ILE A 66 4.02 18.33 3.95
N VAL A 67 3.56 17.96 5.15
CA VAL A 67 3.09 16.59 5.43
C VAL A 67 1.84 16.27 4.61
N ALA A 68 0.87 17.18 4.55
CA ALA A 68 -0.34 16.99 3.75
C ALA A 68 -0.04 16.79 2.26
N THR A 69 0.93 17.53 1.71
CA THR A 69 1.34 17.38 0.31
C THR A 69 1.97 16.01 0.04
N SER A 70 2.83 15.52 0.94
CA SER A 70 3.41 14.17 0.82
C SER A 70 2.32 13.09 0.91
N LEU A 71 1.42 13.18 1.90
CA LEU A 71 0.31 12.24 2.08
C LEU A 71 -0.66 12.23 0.87
N ALA A 72 -1.00 13.40 0.33
CA ALA A 72 -1.80 13.51 -0.89
C ALA A 72 -1.08 12.87 -2.09
N GLY A 73 0.24 12.98 -2.18
CA GLY A 73 1.06 12.27 -3.18
C GLY A 73 0.87 10.75 -3.12
N PHE A 74 0.69 10.18 -1.93
CA PHE A 74 0.38 8.75 -1.79
C PHE A 74 -1.00 8.37 -2.31
N LEU A 75 -2.01 9.18 -2.03
CA LEU A 75 -3.39 8.92 -2.46
C LEU A 75 -3.58 9.16 -3.97
N LEU A 76 -2.83 10.10 -4.55
CA LEU A 76 -2.97 10.53 -5.93
C LEU A 76 -2.02 9.83 -6.88
N VAL A 77 -0.72 9.83 -6.61
CA VAL A 77 0.30 9.36 -7.56
C VAL A 77 0.70 7.94 -7.23
N TRP A 78 1.08 7.67 -5.98
CA TRP A 78 1.59 6.36 -5.58
C TRP A 78 0.50 5.28 -5.52
N SER A 79 -0.76 5.67 -5.36
CA SER A 79 -1.91 4.77 -5.43
C SER A 79 -1.98 4.01 -6.75
N THR A 80 -1.63 4.62 -7.89
CA THR A 80 -1.58 3.91 -9.18
C THR A 80 -0.58 2.75 -9.15
N LEU A 81 0.63 2.96 -8.62
CA LEU A 81 1.63 1.90 -8.50
C LEU A 81 1.19 0.81 -7.51
N ILE A 82 0.58 1.21 -6.39
CA ILE A 82 0.02 0.29 -5.40
C ILE A 82 -1.07 -0.59 -6.02
N ILE A 83 -1.96 0.00 -6.82
CA ILE A 83 -3.00 -0.71 -7.57
C ILE A 83 -2.37 -1.73 -8.51
N VAL A 84 -1.42 -1.32 -9.35
CA VAL A 84 -0.76 -2.23 -10.31
C VAL A 84 -0.10 -3.43 -9.61
N MET A 85 0.60 -3.19 -8.50
CA MET A 85 1.31 -4.25 -7.78
C MET A 85 0.39 -5.20 -7.00
N SER A 86 -0.78 -4.72 -6.54
CA SER A 86 -1.74 -5.52 -5.77
C SER A 86 -2.73 -6.25 -6.66
N ALA A 87 -3.26 -5.60 -7.69
CA ALA A 87 -4.25 -6.12 -8.64
C ALA A 87 -3.75 -7.27 -9.53
N GLY A 88 -2.43 -7.41 -9.70
CA GLY A 88 -1.80 -8.54 -10.41
C GLY A 88 -1.27 -9.66 -9.51
N SER A 89 -1.43 -9.56 -8.19
CA SER A 89 -0.72 -10.43 -7.23
C SER A 89 -1.14 -11.90 -7.23
N VAL A 90 -2.40 -12.19 -7.60
CA VAL A 90 -2.96 -13.55 -7.65
C VAL A 90 -3.16 -14.01 -9.10
N SER A 91 -3.60 -13.12 -9.97
CA SER A 91 -3.95 -13.44 -11.37
C SER A 91 -2.73 -13.84 -12.21
N LEU A 92 -1.53 -13.35 -11.87
CA LEU A 92 -0.28 -13.78 -12.52
C LEU A 92 0.15 -15.21 -12.16
N GLU A 93 -0.35 -15.76 -11.06
CA GLU A 93 0.07 -17.07 -10.54
C GLU A 93 -1.10 -18.08 -10.52
N ALA A 94 -2.22 -17.76 -11.17
CA ALA A 94 -3.45 -18.54 -11.13
C ALA A 94 -3.25 -20.02 -11.52
N ASP A 95 -2.42 -20.28 -12.54
CA ASP A 95 -2.13 -21.65 -13.00
C ASP A 95 -1.27 -22.43 -11.98
N ILE A 96 -0.27 -21.76 -11.38
CA ILE A 96 0.60 -22.35 -10.36
C ILE A 96 -0.19 -22.69 -9.09
N ILE A 97 -1.20 -21.87 -8.77
CA ILE A 97 -2.13 -22.11 -7.66
C ILE A 97 -2.94 -23.38 -7.90
N SER A 98 -3.40 -23.61 -9.13
CA SER A 98 -4.16 -24.82 -9.48
C SER A 98 -3.34 -26.09 -9.21
N ASP A 99 -2.09 -26.12 -9.65
CA ASP A 99 -1.19 -27.27 -9.48
C ASP A 99 -0.79 -27.49 -8.00
N SER A 100 -0.59 -26.42 -7.25
CA SER A 100 -0.24 -26.51 -5.82
C SER A 100 -1.42 -26.94 -4.94
N ILE A 101 -2.66 -26.70 -5.37
CA ILE A 101 -3.87 -27.25 -4.73
C ILE A 101 -3.99 -28.74 -5.02
N LEU A 102 -3.73 -29.17 -6.26
CA LEU A 102 -3.80 -30.58 -6.67
C LEU A 102 -2.79 -31.45 -5.91
N SER A 103 -1.61 -30.90 -5.60
CA SER A 103 -0.58 -31.58 -4.79
C SER A 103 -0.79 -31.50 -3.27
N ARG A 104 -1.90 -30.90 -2.80
CA ARG A 104 -2.24 -30.67 -1.37
C ARG A 104 -1.19 -29.92 -0.57
N ALA A 105 -0.37 -29.08 -1.21
CA ALA A 105 0.68 -28.34 -0.53
C ALA A 105 0.15 -27.13 0.28
N CYS A 106 -0.92 -26.46 -0.19
CA CYS A 106 -1.50 -25.26 0.43
C CYS A 106 -3.00 -25.10 0.13
N THR A 107 -3.75 -24.40 0.99
CA THR A 107 -5.15 -24.05 0.73
C THR A 107 -5.29 -22.70 0.02
N ARG A 108 -6.37 -22.50 -0.77
CA ARG A 108 -6.66 -21.22 -1.45
C ARG A 108 -6.65 -20.02 -0.50
N THR A 109 -7.25 -20.17 0.68
CA THR A 109 -7.34 -19.09 1.68
C THR A 109 -5.98 -18.73 2.27
N GLN A 110 -5.12 -19.72 2.55
CA GLN A 110 -3.76 -19.48 3.03
C GLN A 110 -2.92 -18.70 2.02
N PHE A 111 -3.05 -19.03 0.73
CA PHE A 111 -2.37 -18.33 -0.34
C PHE A 111 -2.83 -16.87 -0.46
N ILE A 112 -4.13 -16.62 -0.51
CA ILE A 112 -4.68 -15.25 -0.64
C ILE A 112 -4.29 -14.39 0.56
N VAL A 113 -4.39 -14.92 1.78
CA VAL A 113 -3.99 -14.20 3.00
C VAL A 113 -2.49 -13.91 3.00
N ALA A 114 -1.65 -14.84 2.57
CA ALA A 114 -0.20 -14.62 2.47
C ALA A 114 0.13 -13.50 1.46
N LYS A 115 -0.52 -13.47 0.29
CA LYS A 115 -0.35 -12.41 -0.72
C LYS A 115 -0.84 -11.06 -0.22
N LEU A 116 -2.00 -11.03 0.44
CA LEU A 116 -2.53 -9.82 1.05
C LEU A 116 -1.56 -9.25 2.10
N LEU A 117 -1.07 -10.10 3.02
CA LEU A 117 -0.12 -9.69 4.03
C LEU A 117 1.22 -9.24 3.43
N ALA A 118 1.72 -9.92 2.39
CA ALA A 118 2.97 -9.53 1.72
C ALA A 118 2.87 -8.12 1.13
N ARG A 119 1.79 -7.85 0.37
CA ARG A 119 1.55 -6.55 -0.24
C ARG A 119 1.30 -5.47 0.83
N ALA A 120 0.49 -5.78 1.84
CA ALA A 120 0.19 -4.86 2.93
C ALA A 120 1.47 -4.47 3.70
N LEU A 121 2.30 -5.43 4.10
CA LEU A 121 3.55 -5.16 4.82
C LEU A 121 4.54 -4.35 3.97
N MET A 122 4.69 -4.67 2.69
CA MET A 122 5.59 -3.95 1.80
C MET A 122 5.17 -2.49 1.62
N ILE A 123 3.90 -2.28 1.29
CA ILE A 123 3.35 -0.94 0.98
C ILE A 123 3.29 -0.09 2.25
N LEU A 124 2.79 -0.64 3.36
CA LEU A 124 2.80 0.08 4.63
C LEU A 124 4.21 0.34 5.13
N GLY A 125 5.14 -0.59 4.96
CA GLY A 125 6.54 -0.38 5.34
C GLY A 125 7.15 0.81 4.62
N ILE A 126 7.00 0.89 3.29
CA ILE A 126 7.50 2.02 2.49
C ILE A 126 6.79 3.32 2.90
N TYR A 127 5.46 3.28 2.98
CA TYR A 127 4.66 4.45 3.34
C TYR A 127 5.06 4.99 4.72
N LEU A 128 5.09 4.16 5.76
CA LEU A 128 5.43 4.60 7.12
C LEU A 128 6.86 5.13 7.21
N LEU A 129 7.82 4.50 6.53
CA LEU A 129 9.20 5.01 6.49
C LEU A 129 9.28 6.38 5.83
N SER A 130 8.60 6.57 4.70
CA SER A 130 8.60 7.86 4.00
C SER A 130 7.85 8.95 4.77
N ALA A 131 6.63 8.67 5.23
CA ALA A 131 5.78 9.61 5.94
C ALA A 131 6.43 10.03 7.26
N SER A 132 7.08 9.11 7.99
CA SER A 132 7.82 9.45 9.21
C SER A 132 9.06 10.28 8.92
N ALA A 133 9.80 10.01 7.83
CA ALA A 133 10.95 10.82 7.44
C ALA A 133 10.54 12.26 7.09
N VAL A 134 9.44 12.44 6.34
CA VAL A 134 8.90 13.76 5.99
C VAL A 134 8.35 14.47 7.22
N ALA A 135 7.60 13.77 8.08
CA ALA A 135 7.08 14.34 9.32
C ALA A 135 8.22 14.81 10.24
N TYR A 136 9.31 14.04 10.34
CA TYR A 136 10.50 14.44 11.08
C TYR A 136 11.19 15.67 10.48
N ALA A 137 11.35 15.71 9.15
CA ALA A 137 11.92 16.86 8.46
C ALA A 137 11.06 18.12 8.62
N ALA A 138 9.74 18.00 8.46
CA ALA A 138 8.79 19.09 8.65
C ALA A 138 8.84 19.60 10.09
N TYR A 139 8.83 18.71 11.09
CA TYR A 139 8.94 19.09 12.51
C TYR A 139 10.25 19.84 12.81
N ARG A 140 11.35 19.48 12.13
CA ARG A 140 12.67 20.07 12.41
C ARG A 140 12.90 21.42 11.73
N TYR A 141 12.41 21.60 10.51
CA TYR A 141 12.80 22.71 9.63
C TYR A 141 11.66 23.67 9.26
N ALA A 142 10.40 23.26 9.39
CA ALA A 142 9.25 24.07 9.02
C ALA A 142 8.69 24.87 10.21
N LEU A 143 7.67 25.69 9.97
CA LEU A 143 6.96 26.37 11.05
C LEU A 143 6.15 25.36 11.84
N SER A 144 6.33 25.35 13.17
CA SER A 144 5.67 24.43 14.08
C SER A 144 4.21 24.84 14.29
N ASP A 145 3.32 24.31 13.45
CA ASP A 145 1.86 24.45 13.56
C ASP A 145 1.15 23.12 13.88
N VAL A 146 1.91 22.02 13.98
CA VAL A 146 1.36 20.66 14.12
C VAL A 146 1.76 20.04 15.46
N THR A 147 0.80 19.33 16.06
CA THR A 147 1.02 18.52 17.27
C THR A 147 1.36 17.08 16.90
N LEU A 148 2.03 16.36 17.79
CA LEU A 148 2.35 14.94 17.54
C LEU A 148 1.10 14.08 17.35
N SER A 149 0.02 14.39 18.08
CA SER A 149 -1.26 13.68 17.96
C SER A 149 -1.88 13.84 16.57
N THR A 150 -1.84 15.04 16.00
CA THR A 150 -2.38 15.32 14.66
C THR A 150 -1.56 14.66 13.56
N LEU A 151 -0.22 14.65 13.68
CA LEU A 151 0.65 13.90 12.76
C LEU A 151 0.31 12.41 12.74
N VAL A 152 0.18 11.78 13.92
CA VAL A 152 -0.12 10.35 14.02
C VAL A 152 -1.50 10.04 13.44
N SER A 153 -2.52 10.88 13.68
CA SER A 153 -3.85 10.66 13.12
C SER A 153 -3.87 10.77 11.59
N CYS A 154 -3.21 11.77 11.01
CA CYS A 154 -3.17 11.94 9.55
C CYS A 154 -2.43 10.78 8.88
N ILE A 155 -1.28 10.38 9.43
CA ILE A 155 -0.53 9.23 8.91
C ILE A 155 -1.37 7.95 9.01
N GLY A 156 -2.11 7.77 10.11
CA GLY A 156 -2.97 6.62 10.35
C GLY A 156 -4.16 6.53 9.38
N ILE A 157 -4.83 7.65 9.08
CA ILE A 157 -5.97 7.68 8.15
C ILE A 157 -5.52 7.25 6.75
N VAL A 158 -4.41 7.81 6.26
CA VAL A 158 -3.87 7.44 4.95
C VAL A 158 -3.36 5.99 4.96
N ALA A 159 -2.76 5.52 6.05
CA ALA A 159 -2.38 4.10 6.19
C ALA A 159 -3.59 3.15 6.02
N LEU A 160 -4.72 3.50 6.62
CA LEU A 160 -5.97 2.74 6.50
C LEU A 160 -6.52 2.78 5.07
N ALA A 161 -6.46 3.94 4.41
CA ALA A 161 -6.86 4.08 3.01
C ALA A 161 -5.99 3.21 2.08
N LEU A 162 -4.67 3.19 2.31
CA LEU A 162 -3.75 2.34 1.56
C LEU A 162 -4.00 0.85 1.85
N LEU A 163 -4.27 0.46 3.09
CA LEU A 163 -4.66 -0.92 3.42
C LEU A 163 -5.93 -1.36 2.70
N LEU A 164 -6.95 -0.50 2.69
CA LEU A 164 -8.18 -0.73 1.93
C LEU A 164 -7.87 -0.91 0.45
N LEU A 165 -7.01 -0.06 -0.12
CA LEU A 165 -6.59 -0.13 -1.51
C LEU A 165 -5.89 -1.45 -1.83
N VAL A 166 -4.97 -1.91 -0.97
CA VAL A 166 -4.32 -3.22 -1.13
C VAL A 166 -5.33 -4.36 -1.04
N ALA A 167 -6.25 -4.30 -0.08
CA ALA A 167 -7.28 -5.32 0.07
C ALA A 167 -8.19 -5.41 -1.17
N LEU A 168 -8.62 -4.27 -1.72
CA LEU A 168 -9.38 -4.20 -2.96
C LEU A 168 -8.57 -4.70 -4.17
N GLY A 169 -7.27 -4.38 -4.24
CA GLY A 169 -6.36 -4.90 -5.26
C GLY A 169 -6.27 -6.41 -5.26
N VAL A 170 -6.03 -7.01 -4.10
CA VAL A 170 -5.99 -8.48 -4.00
C VAL A 170 -7.36 -9.10 -4.29
N LEU A 171 -8.46 -8.48 -3.81
CA LEU A 171 -9.81 -8.94 -4.10
C LEU A 171 -10.09 -8.96 -5.60
N PHE A 172 -9.80 -7.87 -6.31
CA PHE A 172 -10.02 -7.77 -7.75
C PHE A 172 -9.11 -8.73 -8.51
N SER A 173 -7.89 -8.97 -8.01
CA SER A 173 -7.00 -9.98 -8.56
C SER A 173 -7.53 -11.42 -8.45
N VAL A 174 -8.43 -11.69 -7.51
CA VAL A 174 -9.09 -13.00 -7.36
C VAL A 174 -10.34 -13.09 -8.23
N ILE A 175 -11.10 -11.99 -8.36
CA ILE A 175 -12.34 -11.93 -9.14
C ILE A 175 -12.04 -11.98 -10.64
N PHE A 176 -11.03 -11.24 -11.10
CA PHE A 176 -10.68 -11.14 -12.50
C PHE A 176 -9.49 -12.04 -12.82
N ASN A 177 -9.66 -12.93 -13.79
CA ASN A 177 -8.58 -13.80 -14.26
C ASN A 177 -7.53 -13.05 -15.12
N ASN A 178 -7.86 -11.82 -15.56
CA ASN A 178 -6.96 -10.97 -16.33
C ASN A 178 -6.44 -9.82 -15.47
N THR A 179 -5.12 -9.72 -15.34
CA THR A 179 -4.41 -8.67 -14.60
C THR A 179 -4.78 -7.28 -15.07
N ILE A 180 -4.88 -7.06 -16.38
CA ILE A 180 -5.20 -5.76 -16.98
C ILE A 180 -6.61 -5.33 -16.56
N VAL A 181 -7.58 -6.25 -16.59
CA VAL A 181 -8.97 -5.96 -16.19
C VAL A 181 -9.04 -5.63 -14.71
N SER A 182 -8.34 -6.37 -13.86
CA SER A 182 -8.23 -6.10 -12.42
C SER A 182 -7.68 -4.69 -12.14
N VAL A 183 -6.58 -4.33 -12.81
CA VAL A 183 -5.93 -3.02 -12.69
C VAL A 183 -6.87 -1.90 -13.15
N VAL A 184 -7.45 -2.02 -14.34
CA VAL A 184 -8.34 -0.99 -14.91
C VAL A 184 -9.59 -0.82 -14.04
N ALA A 185 -10.20 -1.91 -13.59
CA ALA A 185 -11.38 -1.85 -12.72
C ALA A 185 -11.06 -1.13 -11.40
N LEU A 186 -9.90 -1.41 -10.80
CA LEU A 186 -9.52 -0.75 -9.55
C LEU A 186 -9.10 0.72 -9.76
N LEU A 187 -8.46 1.07 -10.88
CA LEU A 187 -8.17 2.46 -11.23
C LEU A 187 -9.45 3.27 -11.42
N LEU A 188 -10.42 2.71 -12.14
CA LEU A 188 -11.73 3.33 -12.31
C LEU A 188 -12.41 3.51 -10.95
N LEU A 189 -12.42 2.47 -10.12
CA LEU A 189 -13.00 2.56 -8.78
C LEU A 189 -12.31 3.66 -7.95
N TRP A 190 -10.98 3.72 -7.94
CA TRP A 190 -10.25 4.67 -7.08
C TRP A 190 -10.39 6.12 -7.54
N TYR A 191 -10.18 6.40 -8.84
CA TYR A 191 -10.17 7.78 -9.35
C TYR A 191 -11.56 8.31 -9.72
N VAL A 192 -12.49 7.44 -10.12
CA VAL A 192 -13.87 7.86 -10.45
C VAL A 192 -14.75 7.94 -9.19
N ALA A 193 -14.37 7.26 -8.09
CA ALA A 193 -15.07 7.43 -6.82
C ALA A 193 -15.09 8.89 -6.36
N SER A 194 -14.00 9.64 -6.53
CA SER A 194 -13.92 11.03 -6.08
C SER A 194 -14.98 11.97 -6.68
N PRO A 195 -15.12 12.09 -8.02
CA PRO A 195 -16.18 12.93 -8.58
C PRO A 195 -17.58 12.42 -8.26
N ILE A 196 -17.77 11.11 -8.06
CA ILE A 196 -19.07 10.55 -7.64
C ILE A 196 -19.39 11.02 -6.22
N PHE A 197 -18.47 10.90 -5.27
CA PHE A 197 -18.70 11.36 -3.90
C PHE A 197 -18.92 12.87 -3.81
N ALA A 198 -18.20 13.64 -4.64
CA ALA A 198 -18.40 15.08 -4.75
C ALA A 198 -19.81 15.44 -5.24
N PHE A 199 -20.33 14.70 -6.23
CA PHE A 199 -21.70 14.89 -6.71
C PHE A 199 -22.75 14.67 -5.60
N PHE A 200 -22.50 13.72 -4.69
CA PHE A 200 -23.39 13.45 -3.55
C PHE A 200 -23.13 14.34 -2.33
N GLY A 201 -22.18 15.29 -2.39
CA GLY A 201 -21.80 16.13 -1.25
C GLY A 201 -21.11 15.36 -0.12
N ALA A 202 -20.62 14.16 -0.40
CA ALA A 202 -19.91 13.29 0.55
C ALA A 202 -18.39 13.35 0.32
N ASP A 203 -17.86 14.56 0.10
CA ASP A 203 -16.45 14.78 -0.23
C ASP A 203 -15.50 14.16 0.79
N TYR A 204 -15.88 14.10 2.07
CA TYR A 204 -15.07 13.52 3.14
C TYR A 204 -14.81 12.01 3.01
N LEU A 205 -15.53 11.30 2.13
CA LEU A 205 -15.30 9.89 1.83
C LEU A 205 -14.42 9.69 0.58
N SER A 206 -14.09 10.77 -0.13
CA SER A 206 -13.34 10.67 -1.38
C SER A 206 -11.87 10.34 -1.11
N PRO A 207 -11.26 9.40 -1.86
CA PRO A 207 -9.84 9.09 -1.71
C PRO A 207 -8.90 10.29 -1.89
N THR A 208 -9.35 11.35 -2.54
CA THR A 208 -8.55 12.53 -2.90
C THR A 208 -8.64 13.68 -1.91
N SER A 209 -9.53 13.59 -0.92
CA SER A 209 -9.79 14.62 0.10
C SER A 209 -9.45 14.16 1.52
N LEU A 210 -9.00 12.91 1.68
CA LEU A 210 -8.55 12.30 2.94
C LEU A 210 -7.22 12.88 3.43
#